data_AF-A0A5N5HTY7-F1
#
_entry.id   AF-A0A5N5HTY7-F1
#
_cell.length_a   1.000
_cell.length_b   1.000
_cell.length_c   1.000
_cell.angle_alpha   90.00
_cell.angle_beta   90.00
_cell.angle_gamma   90.00
#
_symmetry.space_group_name_H-M   'P 1'
#
loop_
_entity.id
_entity.type
_entity.pdbx_description
1 polymer ?
#
loop_
_entity_poly.entity_id
_entity_poly.type
_entity_poly.pdbx_seq_one_letter_code
_entity_poly.pdbx_strand_id
1 'polypeptide(L)'
;MDFPLTFDINRLVNGGLLLEYNHEGYARIGAMPRYGNADSIHWFKVEPNCTFHIISSFEDQPDMASTQFGWLPRKFKPTSPSKENDHDTISSVDDGNLFSRAYEWRLNMQSGEVSERYLTGKRFCMDFSMINGAFSGVKNRYGYAQVVDSVASSASGMLKYNGLAKLHFEEPADVSLRSEGQLEEAIKVETHMFEENSFCTGASFVPKHGGFEEDDGWLITFAHNEDTNISQVTLLFQNSEINFITQWNVAATIGIIKV
;
A
#
# COMPACT_ATOMS: atom_id res chain seq x y z
N MET A 1 15.17 -5.94 0.44
CA MET A 1 15.17 -4.80 1.39
C MET A 1 15.54 -5.35 2.76
N ASP A 2 16.30 -4.60 3.54
CA ASP A 2 16.77 -4.99 4.87
C ASP A 2 16.31 -3.92 5.86
N PHE A 3 15.27 -4.25 6.61
CA PHE A 3 14.58 -3.38 7.54
C PHE A 3 14.72 -3.91 8.96
N PRO A 4 14.56 -3.07 9.99
CA PRO A 4 14.85 -3.48 11.36
C PRO A 4 13.71 -4.32 11.98
N LEU A 5 13.27 -5.38 11.29
CA LEU A 5 12.36 -6.40 11.79
C LEU A 5 13.18 -7.62 12.22
N THR A 6 13.27 -7.83 13.54
CA THR A 6 14.15 -8.85 14.12
C THR A 6 13.41 -10.16 14.36
N PHE A 7 14.06 -11.27 14.04
CA PHE A 7 13.61 -12.62 14.40
C PHE A 7 14.37 -13.10 15.64
N ASP A 8 13.66 -13.48 16.69
CA ASP A 8 14.26 -13.95 17.94
C ASP A 8 13.47 -15.12 18.55
N ILE A 9 14.08 -16.31 18.53
CA ILE A 9 13.50 -17.53 19.12
C ILE A 9 13.46 -17.45 20.65
N ASN A 10 14.46 -16.85 21.29
CA ASN A 10 14.48 -16.73 22.75
C ASN A 10 13.34 -15.81 23.22
N ARG A 11 13.08 -14.73 22.48
CA ARG A 11 11.90 -13.88 22.72
C ARG A 11 10.60 -14.68 22.64
N LEU A 12 10.46 -15.54 21.63
CA LEU A 12 9.30 -16.43 21.49
C LEU A 12 9.19 -17.44 22.65
N VAL A 13 10.28 -18.12 23.00
CA VAL A 13 10.32 -19.10 24.11
C VAL A 13 9.95 -18.46 25.44
N ASN A 14 10.28 -17.18 25.63
CA ASN A 14 9.91 -16.39 26.80
C ASN A 14 8.47 -15.80 26.74
N GLY A 15 7.66 -16.21 25.77
CA GLY A 15 6.26 -15.79 25.63
C GLY A 15 6.05 -14.47 24.87
N GLY A 16 7.11 -13.91 24.27
CA GLY A 16 7.04 -12.74 23.39
C GLY A 16 6.72 -13.11 21.93
N LEU A 17 6.72 -12.10 21.07
CA LEU A 17 6.48 -12.27 19.63
C LEU A 17 7.72 -12.82 18.94
N LEU A 18 7.54 -13.63 17.89
CA LEU A 18 8.68 -14.13 17.10
C LEU A 18 9.35 -13.01 16.29
N LEU A 19 8.57 -12.07 15.77
CA LEU A 19 9.01 -10.91 15.00
C LEU A 19 8.72 -9.63 15.78
N GLU A 20 9.68 -8.72 15.82
CA GLU A 20 9.54 -7.42 16.49
C GLU A 20 10.33 -6.35 15.74
N TYR A 21 9.72 -5.18 15.61
CA TYR A 21 10.36 -4.02 15.01
C TYR A 21 11.33 -3.38 16.00
N ASN A 22 12.61 -3.32 15.64
CA ASN A 22 13.64 -2.63 16.40
C ASN A 22 13.67 -1.15 16.02
N HIS A 23 13.16 -0.30 16.91
CA HIS A 23 13.09 1.15 16.71
C HIS A 23 14.45 1.85 16.58
N GLU A 24 15.53 1.23 17.05
CA GLU A 24 16.90 1.76 16.97
C GLU A 24 17.71 1.15 15.81
N GLY A 25 17.10 0.23 15.06
CA GLY A 25 17.76 -0.47 13.96
C GLY A 25 17.91 0.39 12.70
N TYR A 26 18.82 -0.01 11.82
CA TYR A 26 19.02 0.62 10.53
C TYR A 26 18.08 0.04 9.46
N ALA A 27 17.92 0.76 8.35
CA ALA A 27 17.27 0.28 7.14
C ALA A 27 18.16 0.51 5.92
N ARG A 28 18.11 -0.42 4.96
CA ARG A 28 18.79 -0.28 3.67
C ARG A 28 18.06 -1.02 2.55
N ILE A 29 18.20 -0.50 1.34
CA ILE A 29 17.74 -1.14 0.11
C ILE A 29 18.96 -1.53 -0.71
N GLY A 30 19.01 -2.78 -1.16
CA GLY A 30 20.06 -3.28 -2.02
C GLY A 30 19.59 -3.32 -3.46
N ALA A 31 20.28 -2.63 -4.37
CA ALA A 31 20.09 -2.76 -5.80
C ALA A 31 21.14 -3.72 -6.37
N MET A 32 20.69 -4.82 -6.97
CA MET A 32 21.55 -5.81 -7.60
C MET A 32 21.29 -5.83 -9.11
N PRO A 33 22.32 -5.66 -9.95
CA PRO A 33 22.18 -5.84 -11.39
C PRO A 33 21.59 -7.21 -11.72
N ARG A 34 20.66 -7.27 -12.68
CA ARG A 34 19.93 -8.51 -13.05
C ARG A 34 20.84 -9.69 -13.39
N TYR A 35 22.01 -9.41 -13.95
CA TYR A 35 23.02 -10.41 -14.33
C TYR A 35 24.29 -10.35 -13.45
N GLY A 36 24.19 -9.69 -12.30
CA GLY A 36 25.27 -9.57 -11.32
C GLY A 36 25.34 -10.76 -10.36
N ASN A 37 26.11 -10.58 -9.29
CA ASN A 37 26.26 -11.51 -8.18
C ASN A 37 26.19 -10.77 -6.83
N ALA A 38 26.38 -11.47 -5.71
CA ALA A 38 26.30 -10.88 -4.37
C ALA A 38 27.27 -9.70 -4.16
N ASP A 39 28.45 -9.72 -4.79
CA ASP A 39 29.45 -8.66 -4.69
C ASP A 39 29.08 -7.41 -5.50
N SER A 40 28.11 -7.51 -6.40
CA SER A 40 27.63 -6.40 -7.24
C SER A 40 26.49 -5.59 -6.62
N ILE A 41 26.03 -5.96 -5.41
CA ILE A 41 24.95 -5.26 -4.72
C ILE A 41 25.43 -3.88 -4.29
N HIS A 42 24.69 -2.85 -4.69
CA HIS A 42 24.85 -1.49 -4.18
C HIS A 42 23.84 -1.25 -3.07
N TRP A 43 24.31 -0.97 -1.87
CA TRP A 43 23.47 -0.75 -0.70
C TRP A 43 23.23 0.73 -0.45
N PHE A 44 21.96 1.08 -0.34
CA PHE A 44 21.48 2.43 -0.06
C PHE A 44 20.93 2.47 1.36
N LYS A 45 21.43 3.38 2.19
CA LYS A 45 20.85 3.62 3.51
C LYS A 45 19.57 4.43 3.35
N VAL A 46 18.50 3.98 3.99
CA VAL A 46 17.18 4.64 3.93
C VAL A 46 16.66 4.87 5.35
N GLU A 47 15.65 5.72 5.49
CA GLU A 47 14.99 5.96 6.78
C GLU A 47 14.38 4.65 7.34
N PRO A 48 14.61 4.32 8.63
CA PRO A 48 14.04 3.13 9.26
C PRO A 48 12.52 3.06 9.13
N ASN A 49 12.05 1.97 8.53
CA ASN A 49 10.65 1.71 8.31
C ASN A 49 10.38 0.20 8.24
N CYS A 50 9.11 -0.18 8.18
CA CYS A 50 8.70 -1.51 7.78
C CYS A 50 7.94 -1.36 6.47
N THR A 51 8.33 -2.09 5.42
CA THR A 51 7.62 -2.09 4.13
C THR A 51 7.02 -3.47 3.87
N PHE A 52 5.78 -3.51 3.39
CA PHE A 52 5.10 -4.77 3.03
C PHE A 52 5.03 -5.00 1.53
N HIS A 53 4.10 -4.32 0.85
CA HIS A 53 3.90 -4.49 -0.58
C HIS A 53 4.62 -3.39 -1.36
N ILE A 54 5.15 -3.77 -2.53
CA ILE A 54 5.74 -2.86 -3.51
C ILE A 54 4.66 -2.61 -4.57
N ILE A 55 4.39 -1.35 -4.88
CA ILE A 55 3.42 -0.94 -5.91
C ILE A 55 4.04 -1.13 -7.30
N SER A 56 5.23 -0.59 -7.51
CA SER A 56 6.00 -0.71 -8.74
C SER A 56 7.47 -0.38 -8.47
N SER A 57 8.34 -0.83 -9.38
CA SER A 57 9.76 -0.54 -9.39
C SER A 57 10.26 -0.45 -10.83
N PHE A 58 10.95 0.62 -11.20
CA PHE A 58 11.50 0.79 -12.56
C PHE A 58 12.74 1.67 -12.59
N GLU A 59 13.55 1.52 -13.64
CA GLU A 59 14.73 2.35 -13.92
C GLU A 59 14.33 3.48 -14.88
N ASP A 60 14.53 4.76 -14.47
CA ASP A 60 14.08 5.92 -15.27
C ASP A 60 15.11 6.27 -16.37
N GLN A 61 16.38 5.89 -16.17
CA GLN A 61 17.49 5.97 -17.14
C GLN A 61 18.51 4.86 -16.87
N PRO A 62 19.42 4.53 -17.82
CA PRO A 62 20.49 3.54 -17.61
C PRO A 62 21.37 3.81 -16.37
N ASP A 63 21.36 5.07 -15.89
CA ASP A 63 22.27 5.62 -14.89
C ASP A 63 21.61 6.00 -13.56
N MET A 64 20.28 5.97 -13.47
CA MET A 64 19.52 6.37 -12.28
C MET A 64 18.55 5.23 -11.95
N ALA A 65 18.91 4.37 -11.01
CA ALA A 65 18.17 3.11 -10.81
C ALA A 65 17.07 3.21 -9.76
N SER A 66 15.92 2.66 -10.14
CA SER A 66 14.84 2.30 -9.23
C SER A 66 14.17 3.48 -8.55
N THR A 67 13.11 3.98 -9.19
CA THR A 67 11.97 4.51 -8.45
C THR A 67 11.20 3.31 -7.92
N GLN A 68 11.21 3.11 -6.61
CA GLN A 68 10.42 2.06 -5.95
C GLN A 68 9.32 2.73 -5.16
N PHE A 69 8.09 2.28 -5.38
CA PHE A 69 6.96 2.68 -4.57
C PHE A 69 6.61 1.54 -3.63
N GLY A 70 6.57 1.78 -2.33
CA GLY A 70 6.15 0.79 -1.35
C GLY A 70 5.30 1.39 -0.25
N TRP A 71 4.66 0.52 0.53
CA TRP A 71 3.80 0.94 1.63
C TRP A 71 4.56 0.92 2.95
N LEU A 72 4.50 2.04 3.67
CA LEU A 72 5.13 2.18 4.99
C LEU A 72 4.13 2.26 6.14
N PRO A 73 4.00 1.23 6.98
CA PRO A 73 3.65 1.37 8.39
C PRO A 73 4.81 1.97 9.21
N ARG A 74 4.50 2.93 10.09
CA ARG A 74 5.50 3.52 11.01
C ARG A 74 5.72 2.70 12.28
N LYS A 75 4.77 1.85 12.70
CA LYS A 75 4.89 0.99 13.88
C LYS A 75 4.17 -0.34 13.67
N PHE A 76 4.85 -1.44 13.99
CA PHE A 76 4.24 -2.76 14.14
C PHE A 76 3.92 -2.96 15.62
N LYS A 77 2.72 -2.60 16.08
CA LYS A 77 2.22 -3.02 17.38
C LYS A 77 1.11 -4.04 17.15
N PRO A 78 1.32 -5.34 17.39
CA PRO A 78 0.18 -6.22 17.54
C PRO A 78 -0.61 -5.77 18.76
N THR A 79 -1.93 -5.73 18.61
CA THR A 79 -2.89 -5.51 19.67
C THR A 79 -2.69 -6.59 20.73
N SER A 80 -1.91 -6.29 21.77
CA SER A 80 -2.07 -7.01 23.02
C SER A 80 -3.42 -6.59 23.62
N PRO A 81 -4.15 -7.50 24.28
CA PRO A 81 -5.28 -7.08 25.11
C PRO A 81 -4.69 -6.29 26.28
N SER A 82 -4.58 -4.98 26.13
CA SER A 82 -4.09 -4.10 27.19
C SER A 82 -5.09 -4.16 28.35
N LYS A 83 -4.57 -4.55 29.52
CA LYS A 83 -5.29 -4.38 30.78
C LYS A 83 -5.72 -2.92 30.90
N GLU A 84 -7.00 -2.71 31.15
CA GLU A 84 -7.56 -1.43 31.57
C GLU A 84 -6.70 -0.87 32.70
N ASN A 85 -6.16 0.34 32.48
CA ASN A 85 -5.66 1.34 33.44
C ASN A 85 -4.37 1.97 32.92
N ASP A 86 -4.51 2.90 31.97
CA ASP A 86 -3.73 4.13 32.08
C ASP A 86 -4.51 5.29 31.46
N HIS A 87 -4.82 6.26 32.32
CA HIS A 87 -5.74 7.36 32.04
C HIS A 87 -4.94 8.59 31.62
N ASP A 88 -4.09 8.46 30.60
CA ASP A 88 -3.29 9.57 30.09
C ASP A 88 -3.77 10.01 28.70
N THR A 89 -4.52 11.11 28.73
CA THR A 89 -4.67 12.15 27.71
C THR A 89 -4.54 11.71 26.24
N ILE A 90 -5.68 11.40 25.62
CA ILE A 90 -5.86 11.21 24.18
C ILE A 90 -5.45 12.52 23.48
N SER A 91 -4.19 12.61 23.06
CA SER A 91 -3.76 13.58 22.07
C SER A 91 -4.11 13.03 20.69
N SER A 92 -5.04 13.71 20.03
CA SER A 92 -5.71 13.34 18.77
C SER A 92 -4.83 13.39 17.51
N VAL A 93 -3.53 13.08 17.63
CA VAL A 93 -2.55 13.19 16.53
C VAL A 93 -1.76 11.89 16.29
N ASP A 94 -1.83 10.90 17.18
CA ASP A 94 -1.02 9.66 17.08
C ASP A 94 -1.74 8.44 16.46
N ASP A 95 -3.04 8.54 16.14
CA ASP A 95 -3.86 7.43 15.62
C ASP A 95 -3.48 6.93 14.21
N GLY A 96 -2.66 7.68 13.47
CA GLY A 96 -2.29 7.39 12.09
C GLY A 96 -0.98 6.61 11.90
N ASN A 97 -0.27 6.25 12.97
CA ASN A 97 1.09 5.69 12.89
C ASN A 97 1.14 4.17 12.60
N LEU A 98 0.00 3.49 12.61
CA LEU A 98 -0.09 2.04 12.33
C LEU A 98 -0.41 1.73 10.86
N PHE A 99 -0.88 2.71 10.10
CA PHE A 99 -1.40 2.45 8.76
C PHE A 99 -0.39 2.70 7.66
N SER A 100 -0.41 1.79 6.68
CA SER A 100 0.38 1.82 5.45
C SER A 100 0.08 3.07 4.60
N ARG A 101 1.15 3.74 4.13
CA ARG A 101 1.07 4.91 3.23
C ARG A 101 2.04 4.77 2.06
N ALA A 102 1.67 5.34 0.92
CA ALA A 102 2.48 5.26 -0.30
C ALA A 102 3.76 6.05 -0.10
N TYR A 103 4.89 5.40 -0.34
CA TYR A 103 6.21 5.97 -0.14
C TYR A 103 7.09 5.69 -1.35
N GLU A 104 7.85 6.69 -1.77
CA GLU A 104 8.75 6.61 -2.91
C GLU A 104 10.20 6.63 -2.41
N TRP A 105 11.00 5.68 -2.91
CA TRP A 105 12.45 5.74 -2.88
C TRP A 105 12.98 5.97 -4.29
N ARG A 106 13.91 6.91 -4.44
CA ARG A 106 14.73 7.07 -5.64
C ARG A 106 16.18 6.85 -5.28
N LEU A 107 16.81 5.85 -5.90
CA LEU A 107 18.17 5.44 -5.59
C LEU A 107 19.13 5.84 -6.73
N ASN A 108 20.09 6.72 -6.47
CA ASN A 108 21.03 7.11 -7.50
C ASN A 108 22.23 6.14 -7.53
N MET A 109 22.32 5.29 -8.55
CA MET A 109 23.42 4.30 -8.66
C MET A 109 24.79 4.91 -8.87
N GLN A 110 24.88 6.12 -9.41
CA GLN A 110 26.15 6.80 -9.63
C GLN A 110 26.63 7.54 -8.38
N SER A 111 25.76 8.32 -7.74
CA SER A 111 26.14 9.13 -6.57
C SER A 111 25.99 8.38 -5.24
N GLY A 112 25.18 7.32 -5.20
CA GLY A 112 24.80 6.63 -3.95
C GLY A 112 23.72 7.37 -3.15
N GLU A 113 23.21 8.50 -3.65
CA GLU A 113 22.21 9.31 -2.95
C GLU A 113 20.82 8.66 -2.97
N VAL A 114 20.07 8.91 -1.91
CA VAL A 114 18.68 8.45 -1.73
C VAL A 114 17.78 9.66 -1.59
N SER A 115 16.69 9.69 -2.35
CA SER A 115 15.58 10.61 -2.11
C SER A 115 14.37 9.80 -1.67
N GLU A 116 13.71 10.26 -0.61
CA GLU A 116 12.58 9.57 0.01
C GLU A 116 11.43 10.55 0.27
N ARG A 117 10.18 10.12 0.01
CA ARG A 117 9.00 10.95 0.31
C ARG A 117 7.71 10.16 0.41
N TYR A 118 6.72 10.72 1.11
CA TYR A 118 5.34 10.26 0.99
C TYR A 118 4.75 10.66 -0.36
N LEU A 119 4.40 9.67 -1.16
CA LEU A 119 3.94 9.88 -2.53
C LEU A 119 2.55 10.55 -2.57
N THR A 120 1.68 10.17 -1.64
CA THR A 120 0.31 10.69 -1.50
C THR A 120 0.16 11.60 -0.27
N GLY A 121 1.29 12.08 0.27
CA GLY A 121 1.34 12.72 1.59
C GLY A 121 0.84 11.80 2.71
N LYS A 122 0.37 12.40 3.81
CA LYS A 122 -0.20 11.69 4.97
C LYS A 122 -1.74 11.68 4.98
N ARG A 123 -2.36 11.90 3.83
CA ARG A 123 -3.82 11.97 3.72
C ARG A 123 -4.48 10.60 3.66
N PHE A 124 -3.95 9.71 2.82
CA PHE A 124 -4.56 8.42 2.57
C PHE A 124 -3.75 7.29 3.22
N CYS A 125 -4.47 6.35 3.81
CA CYS A 125 -3.95 5.07 4.27
C CYS A 125 -4.47 4.01 3.31
N MET A 126 -3.59 3.22 2.72
CA MET A 126 -3.98 2.21 1.74
C MET A 126 -2.92 1.10 1.67
N ASP A 127 -3.30 -0.07 1.17
CA ASP A 127 -2.43 -1.24 1.04
C ASP A 127 -2.92 -2.14 -0.11
N PHE A 128 -2.29 -3.29 -0.29
CA PHE A 128 -2.60 -4.27 -1.33
C PHE A 128 -2.61 -3.63 -2.72
N SER A 129 -1.45 -3.09 -3.08
CA SER A 129 -1.28 -2.42 -4.35
C SER A 129 -1.36 -3.35 -5.54
N MET A 130 -1.80 -2.78 -6.66
CA MET A 130 -1.87 -3.44 -7.96
C MET A 130 -1.57 -2.42 -9.06
N ILE A 131 -1.04 -2.91 -10.18
CA ILE A 131 -0.81 -2.15 -11.41
C ILE A 131 -1.31 -2.97 -12.60
N ASN A 132 -1.36 -2.36 -13.79
CA ASN A 132 -1.46 -3.16 -15.00
C ASN A 132 -0.19 -4.03 -15.14
N GLY A 133 -0.37 -5.35 -15.14
CA GLY A 133 0.74 -6.31 -15.18
C GLY A 133 1.67 -6.15 -16.39
N ALA A 134 1.18 -5.57 -17.50
CA ALA A 134 2.01 -5.24 -18.67
C ALA A 134 3.12 -4.21 -18.38
N PHE A 135 3.02 -3.47 -17.26
CA PHE A 135 3.95 -2.43 -16.85
C PHE A 135 4.83 -2.82 -15.66
N SER A 136 4.83 -4.10 -15.27
CA SER A 136 5.70 -4.59 -14.20
C SER A 136 7.17 -4.45 -14.58
N GLY A 137 7.95 -3.75 -13.73
CA GLY A 137 9.39 -3.55 -13.95
C GLY A 137 9.74 -2.41 -14.91
N VAL A 138 8.75 -1.66 -15.41
CA VAL A 138 8.94 -0.50 -16.29
C VAL A 138 8.16 0.70 -15.76
N LYS A 139 8.49 1.89 -16.27
CA LYS A 139 7.79 3.12 -15.88
C LYS A 139 6.30 3.02 -16.18
N ASN A 140 5.49 3.41 -15.21
CA ASN A 140 4.04 3.30 -15.25
C ASN A 140 3.41 4.57 -14.67
N ARG A 141 2.26 4.98 -15.21
CA ARG A 141 1.54 6.20 -14.85
C ARG A 141 0.49 5.95 -13.77
N TYR A 142 -0.02 4.73 -13.66
CA TYR A 142 -1.12 4.40 -12.78
C TYR A 142 -0.81 3.24 -11.84
N GLY A 143 -1.32 3.34 -10.62
CA GLY A 143 -1.39 2.24 -9.67
C GLY A 143 -2.69 2.29 -8.89
N TYR A 144 -3.03 1.18 -8.25
CA TYR A 144 -4.25 1.08 -7.45
C TYR A 144 -3.95 0.43 -6.12
N ALA A 145 -4.81 0.69 -5.15
CA ALA A 145 -4.71 0.13 -3.81
C ALA A 145 -6.09 0.08 -3.15
N GLN A 146 -6.20 -0.69 -2.06
CA GLN A 146 -7.37 -0.71 -1.20
C GLN A 146 -7.20 0.35 -0.11
N VAL A 147 -8.17 1.24 0.06
CA VAL A 147 -8.17 2.32 1.06
C VAL A 147 -8.57 1.77 2.42
N VAL A 148 -7.75 2.03 3.43
CA VAL A 148 -8.00 1.60 4.80
C VAL A 148 -9.06 2.48 5.44
N ASP A 149 -10.06 1.84 6.04
CA ASP A 149 -10.97 2.48 6.99
C ASP A 149 -10.32 2.46 8.38
N SER A 150 -9.70 3.58 8.78
CA SER A 150 -8.97 3.63 10.05
C SER A 150 -9.88 3.45 11.26
N VAL A 151 -11.13 3.93 11.19
CA VAL A 151 -12.07 3.87 12.31
C VAL A 151 -12.56 2.44 12.49
N ALA A 152 -13.04 1.81 11.42
CA ALA A 152 -13.50 0.42 11.46
C ALA A 152 -12.34 -0.54 11.77
N SER A 153 -11.12 -0.24 11.29
CA SER A 153 -9.94 -1.05 11.58
C SER A 153 -9.57 -1.01 13.06
N SER A 154 -9.50 0.19 13.65
CA SER A 154 -9.19 0.35 15.07
C SER A 154 -10.28 -0.26 15.96
N ALA A 155 -11.55 -0.10 15.61
CA ALA A 155 -12.67 -0.65 16.39
C ALA A 155 -12.71 -2.18 16.40
N SER A 156 -12.35 -2.83 15.29
CA SER A 156 -12.38 -4.29 15.17
C SER A 156 -11.06 -4.98 15.53
N GLY A 157 -9.95 -4.23 15.59
CA GLY A 157 -8.60 -4.78 15.74
C GLY A 157 -8.10 -5.51 14.49
N MET A 158 -8.80 -5.41 13.36
CA MET A 158 -8.44 -6.02 12.07
C MET A 158 -8.39 -4.95 10.99
N LEU A 159 -7.46 -5.04 10.04
CA LEU A 159 -7.44 -4.09 8.92
C LEU A 159 -8.69 -4.28 8.05
N LYS A 160 -9.43 -3.19 7.88
CA LYS A 160 -10.64 -3.10 7.07
C LYS A 160 -10.45 -2.07 5.96
N TYR A 161 -10.91 -2.40 4.76
CA TYR A 161 -10.71 -1.57 3.58
C TYR A 161 -12.05 -1.17 2.97
N ASN A 162 -12.46 0.08 3.08
CA ASN A 162 -13.77 0.56 2.64
C ASN A 162 -13.74 1.28 1.29
N GLY A 163 -12.68 1.13 0.50
CA GLY A 163 -12.63 1.73 -0.83
C GLY A 163 -11.46 1.27 -1.67
N LEU A 164 -11.43 1.73 -2.92
CA LEU A 164 -10.30 1.60 -3.82
C LEU A 164 -9.74 2.98 -4.16
N ALA A 165 -8.42 3.06 -4.33
CA ALA A 165 -7.72 4.26 -4.77
C ALA A 165 -7.05 4.01 -6.12
N LYS A 166 -7.06 5.02 -6.99
CA LYS A 166 -6.24 5.15 -8.19
C LYS A 166 -5.21 6.25 -7.94
N LEU A 167 -3.93 5.90 -8.09
CA LEU A 167 -2.78 6.78 -7.95
C LEU A 167 -2.32 7.20 -9.35
N HIS A 168 -2.17 8.50 -9.58
CA HIS A 168 -1.67 9.05 -10.84
C HIS A 168 -0.22 9.51 -10.64
N PHE A 169 0.76 8.65 -10.91
CA PHE A 169 2.16 8.88 -10.54
C PHE A 169 2.80 10.12 -11.17
N GLU A 170 2.27 10.60 -12.31
CA GLU A 170 2.78 11.76 -13.04
C GLU A 170 1.92 13.03 -12.89
N GLU A 171 0.75 12.92 -12.24
CA GLU A 171 -0.15 14.07 -12.05
C GLU A 171 -0.02 14.59 -10.61
N PRO A 172 0.30 15.88 -10.39
CA PRO A 172 0.33 16.45 -9.05
C PRO A 172 -1.09 16.55 -8.47
N ALA A 173 -1.19 16.46 -7.15
CA ALA A 173 -2.44 16.74 -6.45
C ALA A 173 -2.90 18.18 -6.70
N ASP A 174 -4.23 18.35 -6.78
CA ASP A 174 -4.85 19.67 -6.93
C ASP A 174 -4.40 20.63 -5.82
N VAL A 175 -4.10 21.87 -6.22
CA VAL A 175 -3.61 22.95 -5.35
C VAL A 175 -4.61 23.25 -4.23
N SER A 176 -5.91 23.08 -4.49
CA SER A 176 -6.98 23.26 -3.50
C SER A 176 -6.90 22.29 -2.30
N LEU A 177 -6.22 21.16 -2.46
CA LEU A 177 -6.05 20.12 -1.45
C LEU A 177 -4.72 20.23 -0.71
N ARG A 178 -3.87 21.21 -1.05
CA ARG A 178 -2.60 21.47 -0.37
C ARG A 178 -2.90 22.28 0.89
N SER A 179 -2.94 21.63 2.04
CA SER A 179 -3.02 22.33 3.33
C SER A 179 -1.84 23.28 3.48
N GLU A 180 -2.09 24.52 3.91
CA GLU A 180 -1.05 25.51 4.19
C GLU A 180 -0.01 24.91 5.16
N GLY A 181 1.26 24.82 4.71
CA GLY A 181 2.39 24.38 5.53
C GLY A 181 2.92 22.96 5.26
N GLN A 182 2.31 22.16 4.37
CA GLN A 182 2.89 20.90 3.89
C GLN A 182 3.31 21.02 2.42
N LEU A 183 4.56 21.41 2.23
CA LEU A 183 5.23 21.52 0.92
C LEU A 183 5.68 20.14 0.40
N GLU A 184 4.85 19.10 0.50
CA GLU A 184 5.11 17.83 -0.18
C GLU A 184 4.29 17.82 -1.47
N GLU A 185 4.96 17.72 -2.63
CA GLU A 185 4.32 17.57 -3.95
C GLU A 185 3.66 16.19 -4.05
N ALA A 186 2.56 15.99 -3.32
CA ALA A 186 1.76 14.77 -3.41
C ALA A 186 1.18 14.60 -4.81
N ILE A 187 1.01 13.36 -5.23
CA ILE A 187 0.35 13.02 -6.51
C ILE A 187 -1.18 13.05 -6.37
N LYS A 188 -1.87 13.14 -7.51
CA LYS A 188 -3.31 13.01 -7.58
C LYS A 188 -3.73 11.57 -7.23
N VAL A 189 -4.77 11.48 -6.39
CA VAL A 189 -5.40 10.23 -5.98
C VAL A 189 -6.90 10.37 -6.16
N GLU A 190 -7.50 9.43 -6.88
CA GLU A 190 -8.96 9.28 -7.00
C GLU A 190 -9.40 8.09 -6.15
N THR A 191 -10.51 8.23 -5.41
CA THR A 191 -11.00 7.16 -4.53
C THR A 191 -12.45 6.82 -4.83
N HIS A 192 -12.77 5.53 -4.82
CA HIS A 192 -14.12 5.01 -4.82
C HIS A 192 -14.40 4.32 -3.49
N MET A 193 -15.20 4.97 -2.64
CA MET A 193 -15.58 4.42 -1.34
C MET A 193 -16.83 3.55 -1.50
N PHE A 194 -16.85 2.41 -0.84
CA PHE A 194 -18.03 1.57 -0.74
C PHE A 194 -19.05 2.18 0.22
N GLU A 195 -20.25 1.60 0.25
CA GLU A 195 -21.25 1.95 1.25
C GLU A 195 -20.75 1.67 2.68
N GLU A 196 -21.43 2.26 3.66
CA GLU A 196 -21.09 2.07 5.07
C GLU A 196 -21.08 0.58 5.44
N ASN A 197 -20.15 0.19 6.31
CA ASN A 197 -19.91 -1.20 6.72
C ASN A 197 -19.67 -2.20 5.58
N SER A 198 -19.28 -1.73 4.40
CA SER A 198 -18.81 -2.58 3.31
C SER A 198 -17.30 -2.56 3.16
N PHE A 199 -16.68 -3.73 3.27
CA PHE A 199 -15.24 -3.87 3.25
C PHE A 199 -14.78 -4.79 2.12
N CYS A 200 -13.78 -4.34 1.37
CA CYS A 200 -13.23 -5.04 0.23
C CYS A 200 -11.98 -5.84 0.56
N THR A 201 -11.77 -6.94 -0.18
CA THR A 201 -10.55 -7.76 -0.12
C THR A 201 -10.25 -8.35 -1.50
N GLY A 202 -8.98 -8.69 -1.75
CA GLY A 202 -8.57 -9.44 -2.94
C GLY A 202 -8.73 -8.67 -4.26
N ALA A 203 -8.53 -7.36 -4.24
CA ALA A 203 -8.64 -6.53 -5.43
C ALA A 203 -7.57 -6.86 -6.50
N SER A 204 -7.92 -6.74 -7.78
CA SER A 204 -7.00 -6.96 -8.91
C SER A 204 -7.36 -6.09 -10.12
N PHE A 205 -6.34 -5.70 -10.88
CA PHE A 205 -6.52 -5.02 -12.17
C PHE A 205 -6.62 -6.05 -13.31
N VAL A 206 -7.61 -5.89 -14.16
CA VAL A 206 -7.87 -6.74 -15.33
C VAL A 206 -7.77 -5.88 -16.59
N PRO A 207 -6.72 -6.03 -17.42
CA PRO A 207 -6.59 -5.24 -18.64
C PRO A 207 -7.68 -5.58 -19.64
N LYS A 208 -8.19 -4.57 -20.33
CA LYS A 208 -9.12 -4.72 -21.43
C LYS A 208 -8.42 -5.34 -22.63
N HIS A 209 -9.03 -6.37 -23.20
CA HIS A 209 -8.52 -6.97 -24.43
C HIS A 209 -8.54 -5.93 -25.57
N GLY A 210 -7.37 -5.66 -26.15
CA GLY A 210 -7.21 -4.62 -27.17
C GLY A 210 -7.30 -3.18 -26.64
N GLY A 211 -7.12 -2.97 -25.32
CA GLY A 211 -6.92 -1.64 -24.75
C GLY A 211 -5.63 -1.00 -25.26
N PHE A 212 -5.64 0.32 -25.36
CA PHE A 212 -4.52 1.12 -25.85
C PHE A 212 -3.82 1.88 -24.72
N GLU A 213 -4.59 2.35 -23.74
CA GLU A 213 -4.06 3.07 -22.58
C GLU A 213 -3.66 2.12 -21.44
N GLU A 214 -2.74 2.58 -20.60
CA GLU A 214 -2.22 1.81 -19.46
C GLU A 214 -3.33 1.38 -18.49
N ASP A 215 -4.34 2.22 -18.30
CA ASP A 215 -5.46 1.98 -17.41
C ASP A 215 -6.75 1.54 -18.10
N ASP A 216 -6.68 1.16 -19.38
CA ASP A 216 -7.80 0.54 -20.08
C ASP A 216 -8.08 -0.85 -19.48
N GLY A 217 -9.02 -0.90 -18.54
CA GLY A 217 -9.34 -2.13 -17.84
C GLY A 217 -10.41 -1.98 -16.76
N TRP A 218 -10.39 -2.96 -15.86
CA TRP A 218 -11.32 -3.05 -14.75
C TRP A 218 -10.58 -3.33 -13.46
N LEU A 219 -11.12 -2.81 -12.36
CA LEU A 219 -10.82 -3.33 -11.03
C LEU A 219 -11.89 -4.33 -10.65
N ILE A 220 -11.47 -5.52 -10.23
CA ILE A 220 -12.33 -6.54 -9.64
C ILE A 220 -11.96 -6.70 -8.17
N THR A 221 -12.94 -6.76 -7.29
CA THR A 221 -12.74 -7.02 -5.85
C THR A 221 -13.96 -7.70 -5.25
N PHE A 222 -13.78 -8.37 -4.11
CA PHE A 222 -14.89 -8.84 -3.29
C PHE A 222 -15.19 -7.81 -2.22
N ALA A 223 -16.43 -7.35 -2.11
CA ALA A 223 -16.91 -6.50 -1.04
C ALA A 223 -17.89 -7.28 -0.16
N HIS A 224 -17.75 -7.18 1.16
CA HIS A 224 -18.66 -7.77 2.13
C HIS A 224 -19.30 -6.66 2.95
N ASN A 225 -20.63 -6.58 2.91
CA ASN A 225 -21.41 -5.70 3.75
C ASN A 225 -21.73 -6.44 5.06
N GLU A 226 -21.18 -5.95 6.17
CA GLU A 226 -21.33 -6.59 7.48
C GLU A 226 -22.73 -6.41 8.09
N ASP A 227 -23.47 -5.36 7.73
CA ASP A 227 -24.83 -5.13 8.23
C ASP A 227 -25.83 -6.13 7.65
N THR A 228 -25.69 -6.41 6.36
CA THR A 228 -26.56 -7.35 5.62
C THR A 228 -26.01 -8.77 5.60
N ASN A 229 -24.72 -8.94 5.95
CA ASN A 229 -23.97 -10.18 5.83
C ASN A 229 -23.97 -10.74 4.39
N ILE A 230 -23.87 -9.86 3.40
CA ILE A 230 -23.86 -10.21 1.98
C ILE A 230 -22.49 -9.89 1.40
N SER A 231 -21.92 -10.85 0.68
CA SER A 231 -20.71 -10.67 -0.12
C SER A 231 -21.04 -10.54 -1.60
N GLN A 232 -20.34 -9.65 -2.27
CA GLN A 232 -20.56 -9.30 -3.66
C GLN A 232 -19.23 -9.17 -4.40
N VAL A 233 -19.22 -9.57 -5.67
CA VAL A 233 -18.13 -9.25 -6.60
C VAL A 233 -18.44 -7.89 -7.22
N THR A 234 -17.56 -6.92 -7.01
CA THR A 234 -17.69 -5.57 -7.56
C THR A 234 -16.72 -5.41 -8.72
N LEU A 235 -17.26 -5.00 -9.87
CA LEU A 235 -16.51 -4.63 -11.06
C LEU A 235 -16.63 -3.12 -11.28
N LEU A 236 -15.50 -2.44 -11.28
CA LEU A 236 -15.41 -1.00 -11.50
C LEU A 236 -14.76 -0.75 -12.86
N PHE A 237 -15.42 0.04 -13.71
CA PHE A 237 -14.83 0.49 -14.96
C PHE A 237 -13.86 1.58 -14.65
N GLN A 238 -12.70 1.47 -15.27
CA GLN A 238 -11.77 2.55 -15.23
C GLN A 238 -11.83 3.31 -16.56
N ASN A 239 -12.44 4.48 -16.50
CA ASN A 239 -12.03 5.59 -17.36
C ASN A 239 -11.58 6.73 -16.43
N SER A 240 -11.56 7.98 -16.88
CA SER A 240 -11.16 9.18 -16.12
C SER A 240 -11.73 9.35 -14.69
N GLU A 241 -12.67 8.50 -14.25
CA GLU A 241 -13.13 8.30 -12.88
C GLU A 241 -13.47 6.81 -12.63
N ILE A 242 -13.33 6.34 -11.39
CA ILE A 242 -13.73 4.98 -10.97
C ILE A 242 -15.26 4.90 -10.94
N ASN A 243 -15.84 4.24 -11.95
CA ASN A 243 -17.29 4.12 -12.11
C ASN A 243 -17.78 2.69 -11.82
N PHE A 244 -18.86 2.58 -11.05
CA PHE A 244 -19.50 1.30 -10.78
C PHE A 244 -20.15 0.72 -12.04
N ILE A 245 -19.82 -0.52 -12.41
CA ILE A 245 -20.45 -1.20 -13.56
C ILE A 245 -21.59 -2.09 -13.07
N THR A 246 -21.25 -3.05 -12.22
CA THR A 246 -22.15 -4.15 -11.88
C THR A 246 -21.67 -4.88 -10.64
N GLN A 247 -22.60 -5.57 -10.00
CA GLN A 247 -22.37 -6.29 -8.77
C GLN A 247 -23.14 -7.61 -8.80
N TRP A 248 -22.46 -8.69 -8.41
CA TRP A 248 -23.03 -10.03 -8.38
C TRP A 248 -22.98 -10.54 -6.95
N ASN A 249 -24.14 -10.95 -6.42
CA ASN A 249 -24.20 -11.60 -5.11
C ASN A 249 -23.44 -12.93 -5.18
N VAL A 250 -22.51 -13.13 -4.25
CA VAL A 250 -21.89 -14.43 -4.05
C VAL A 250 -22.87 -15.25 -3.23
N ALA A 251 -23.76 -15.98 -3.92
CA ALA A 251 -24.48 -17.05 -3.26
C ALA A 251 -23.43 -18.09 -2.80
N ALA A 252 -23.43 -18.44 -1.52
CA ALA A 252 -22.61 -19.52 -0.99
C ALA A 252 -23.04 -20.85 -1.64
N THR A 253 -22.52 -21.12 -2.83
CA THR A 253 -22.57 -22.43 -3.47
C THR A 253 -21.18 -22.63 -4.03
N ILE A 254 -20.37 -23.40 -3.30
CA ILE A 254 -19.06 -23.88 -3.74
C ILE A 254 -19.31 -24.75 -4.98
N GLY A 255 -19.33 -24.13 -6.15
CA GLY A 255 -19.28 -24.78 -7.45
C GLY A 255 -17.81 -24.82 -7.86
N ILE A 256 -17.16 -25.96 -7.68
CA ILE A 256 -15.84 -26.23 -8.23
C ILE A 256 -15.94 -26.04 -9.75
N ILE A 257 -15.35 -24.95 -10.27
CA ILE A 257 -15.09 -24.83 -11.70
C ILE A 257 -13.99 -25.85 -12.01
N LYS A 258 -14.38 -27.02 -12.51
CA LYS A 258 -13.44 -27.92 -13.19
C LYS A 258 -13.04 -27.26 -14.49
N VAL A 259 -11.73 -26.99 -14.61
CA VAL A 259 -11.06 -26.71 -15.89
C VAL A 259 -11.21 -27.91 -16.82
#